data_AF-R0ME77-F1
#
_entry.id   AF-R0ME77-F1
#
_cell.length_a   1.000
_cell.length_b   1.000
_cell.length_c   1.000
_cell.angle_alpha   90.00
_cell.angle_beta   90.00
_cell.angle_gamma   90.00
#
_symmetry.space_group_name_H-M   'P 1'
#
loop_
_entity.id
_entity.type
_entity.pdbx_description
1 polymer ?
#
loop_
_entity_poly.entity_id
_entity_poly.type
_entity_poly.pdbx_seq_one_letter_code
_entity_poly.pdbx_strand_id
1 'polypeptide(L)'
;MEEIKNKLNQLEKLKEEEAELTKKLKQQQNSIKLNLIFSNKKRNLQDFADFVIQNELSREDHEKVKSHFIGFLRENLRTRNTEGARTMLNNLIKMNVNNQDLKTVFNETLDEILDSTSKLRAPVRISILETIRKIDEEDILCLSLHIKDLELDLIKELIQHVDVNPKALDKFLGEITEIGVTINHLKEHLRDVYCKYEKMYFEKALRIIQKGDPNTVLEDVVCVIHKIKRRNNLMGQDQFDYIKTTVYDKKILKTEEEYLFFEKMFY
;
A
#
# COMPACT_ATOMS: atom_id res chain seq x y z
N MET A 1 -73.51 -5.59 29.29
CA MET A 1 -73.06 -5.49 27.89
C MET A 1 -72.18 -4.26 27.69
N GLU A 2 -72.65 -3.05 27.99
CA GLU A 2 -71.86 -1.80 27.95
C GLU A 2 -70.52 -1.90 28.73
N GLU A 3 -70.58 -2.46 29.95
CA GLU A 3 -69.44 -2.57 30.85
C GLU A 3 -68.36 -3.54 30.34
N ILE A 4 -68.78 -4.60 29.63
CA ILE A 4 -67.87 -5.56 28.98
C ILE A 4 -67.19 -4.88 27.78
N LYS A 5 -67.93 -4.07 27.02
CA LYS A 5 -67.40 -3.30 25.89
C LYS A 5 -66.37 -2.26 26.34
N ASN A 6 -66.61 -1.59 27.47
CA ASN A 6 -65.65 -0.66 28.06
C ASN A 6 -64.36 -1.36 28.55
N LYS A 7 -64.47 -2.54 29.16
CA LYS A 7 -63.29 -3.33 29.55
C LYS A 7 -62.49 -3.84 28.36
N LEU A 8 -63.15 -4.21 27.26
CA LEU A 8 -62.48 -4.60 26.01
C LEU A 8 -61.70 -3.43 25.39
N ASN A 9 -62.30 -2.24 25.30
CA ASN A 9 -61.62 -1.05 24.79
C ASN A 9 -60.44 -0.61 25.67
N GLN A 10 -60.57 -0.74 27.00
CA GLN A 10 -59.44 -0.51 27.92
C GLN A 10 -58.32 -1.54 27.70
N LEU A 11 -58.67 -2.80 27.44
CA LEU A 11 -57.70 -3.86 27.21
C LEU A 11 -56.97 -3.70 25.86
N GLU A 12 -57.63 -3.20 24.82
CA GLU A 12 -56.97 -2.82 23.56
C GLU A 12 -56.00 -1.66 23.76
N LYS A 13 -56.41 -0.59 24.45
CA LYS A 13 -55.51 0.53 24.78
C LYS A 13 -54.29 0.09 25.59
N LEU A 14 -54.50 -0.77 26.59
CA LEU A 14 -53.40 -1.31 27.39
C LEU A 14 -52.45 -2.17 26.55
N LYS A 15 -52.95 -2.93 25.56
CA LYS A 15 -52.09 -3.67 24.62
C LYS A 15 -51.29 -2.77 23.68
N GLU A 16 -51.89 -1.68 23.20
CA GLU A 16 -51.19 -0.67 22.41
C GLU A 16 -50.09 0.03 23.23
N GLU A 17 -50.41 0.41 24.47
CA GLU A 17 -49.45 1.00 25.42
C GLU A 17 -48.32 0.01 25.77
N GLU A 18 -48.63 -1.27 26.00
CA GLU A 18 -47.66 -2.33 26.25
C GLU A 18 -46.72 -2.53 25.03
N ALA A 19 -47.27 -2.54 23.82
CA ALA A 19 -46.47 -2.65 22.59
C ALA A 19 -45.54 -1.44 22.41
N GLU A 20 -46.03 -0.23 22.69
CA GLU A 20 -45.24 1.01 22.61
C GLU A 20 -44.14 1.05 23.69
N LEU A 21 -44.46 0.66 24.93
CA LEU A 21 -43.49 0.54 26.01
C LEU A 21 -42.43 -0.51 25.69
N THR A 22 -42.82 -1.68 25.17
CA THR A 22 -41.89 -2.74 24.75
C THR A 22 -40.94 -2.25 23.67
N LYS A 23 -41.46 -1.49 22.69
CA LYS A 23 -40.64 -0.87 21.63
C LYS A 23 -39.65 0.15 22.21
N LYS A 24 -40.09 1.03 23.11
CA LYS A 24 -39.22 2.01 23.80
C LYS A 24 -38.16 1.33 24.65
N LEU A 25 -38.51 0.26 25.36
CA LEU A 25 -37.60 -0.50 26.21
C LEU A 25 -36.53 -1.22 25.38
N LYS A 26 -36.91 -1.79 24.22
CA LYS A 26 -35.98 -2.37 23.25
C LYS A 26 -35.04 -1.31 22.65
N GLN A 27 -35.55 -0.12 22.31
CA GLN A 27 -34.74 1.00 21.82
C GLN A 27 -33.75 1.50 22.87
N GLN A 28 -34.18 1.66 24.13
CA GLN A 28 -33.31 2.04 25.24
C GLN A 28 -32.24 0.99 25.53
N GLN A 29 -32.59 -0.30 25.53
CA GLN A 29 -31.61 -1.38 25.68
C GLN A 29 -30.59 -1.37 24.54
N ASN A 30 -31.02 -1.13 23.30
CA ASN A 30 -30.12 -1.01 22.15
C ASN A 30 -29.19 0.20 22.29
N SER A 31 -29.69 1.36 22.73
CA SER A 31 -28.89 2.57 22.98
C SER A 31 -27.86 2.38 24.09
N ILE A 32 -28.24 1.72 25.20
CA ILE A 32 -27.32 1.40 26.30
C ILE A 32 -26.22 0.43 25.83
N LYS A 33 -26.59 -0.61 25.06
CA LYS A 33 -25.61 -1.52 24.45
C LYS A 33 -24.67 -0.79 23.50
N LEU A 34 -25.18 0.10 22.65
CA LEU A 34 -24.38 0.94 21.75
C LEU A 34 -23.36 1.78 22.53
N ASN A 35 -23.80 2.49 23.57
CA ASN A 35 -22.92 3.33 24.38
C ASN A 35 -21.84 2.52 25.13
N LEU A 36 -22.19 1.35 25.67
CA LEU A 36 -21.22 0.44 26.30
C LEU A 36 -20.18 -0.05 25.29
N ILE A 37 -20.57 -0.31 24.04
CA ILE A 37 -19.66 -0.75 22.99
C ILE A 37 -18.74 0.40 22.54
N PHE A 38 -19.28 1.60 22.33
CA PHE A 38 -18.48 2.79 22.02
C PHE A 38 -17.46 3.14 23.11
N SER A 39 -17.73 2.77 24.37
CA SER A 39 -16.80 2.95 25.48
C SER A 39 -15.66 1.92 25.53
N ASN A 40 -15.83 0.74 24.91
CA ASN A 40 -14.88 -0.37 24.91
C ASN A 40 -14.26 -0.57 23.51
N LYS A 41 -13.27 0.26 23.17
CA LYS A 41 -12.61 0.40 21.84
C LYS A 41 -12.03 -0.87 21.18
N LYS A 42 -12.13 -2.09 21.74
CA LYS A 42 -11.30 -3.24 21.32
C LYS A 42 -11.92 -4.64 21.26
N ARG A 43 -13.21 -4.89 21.49
CA ARG A 43 -13.74 -6.28 21.44
C ARG A 43 -14.95 -6.45 20.52
N ASN A 44 -14.73 -7.30 19.50
CA ASN A 44 -15.63 -7.77 18.44
C ASN A 44 -16.48 -6.71 17.74
N LEU A 45 -15.81 -5.87 16.95
CA LEU A 45 -16.44 -5.02 15.93
C LEU A 45 -17.23 -5.82 14.89
N GLN A 46 -16.90 -7.09 14.66
CA GLN A 46 -17.65 -7.98 13.76
C GLN A 46 -19.02 -8.35 14.36
N ASP A 47 -19.06 -8.86 15.59
CA ASP A 47 -20.34 -9.15 16.29
C ASP A 47 -21.20 -7.88 16.44
N PHE A 48 -20.55 -6.73 16.59
CA PHE A 48 -21.24 -5.44 16.61
C PHE A 48 -21.80 -5.04 15.24
N ALA A 49 -21.02 -5.17 14.17
CA ALA A 49 -21.50 -4.92 12.81
C ALA A 49 -22.70 -5.82 12.50
N ASP A 50 -22.60 -7.11 12.82
CA ASP A 50 -23.66 -8.09 12.60
C ASP A 50 -24.89 -7.80 13.47
N PHE A 51 -24.70 -7.38 14.73
CA PHE A 51 -25.79 -6.92 15.61
C PHE A 51 -26.49 -5.67 15.07
N VAL A 52 -25.73 -4.69 14.56
CA VAL A 52 -26.26 -3.44 13.98
C VAL A 52 -27.04 -3.72 12.70
N ILE A 53 -26.53 -4.61 11.83
CA ILE A 53 -27.19 -5.00 10.58
C ILE A 53 -28.49 -5.78 10.86
N GLN A 54 -28.51 -6.60 11.92
CA GLN A 54 -29.67 -7.45 12.26
C GLN A 54 -30.77 -6.75 13.06
N ASN A 55 -30.49 -5.61 13.69
CA ASN A 55 -31.47 -4.90 14.50
C ASN A 55 -31.95 -3.65 13.74
N GLU A 56 -33.27 -3.49 13.62
CA GLU A 56 -33.93 -2.29 13.07
C GLU A 56 -33.65 -1.07 13.96
N LEU A 57 -32.43 -0.54 13.87
CA LEU A 57 -32.00 0.64 14.58
C LEU A 57 -32.71 1.88 14.04
N SER A 58 -32.82 2.91 14.89
CA SER A 58 -33.32 4.20 14.43
C SER A 58 -32.34 4.81 13.41
N ARG A 59 -32.83 5.72 12.55
CA ARG A 59 -31.97 6.43 11.59
C ARG A 59 -30.82 7.18 12.27
N GLU A 60 -31.06 7.76 13.44
CA GLU A 60 -30.02 8.48 14.20
C GLU A 60 -28.94 7.54 14.75
N ASP A 61 -29.34 6.37 15.27
CA ASP A 61 -28.39 5.35 15.72
C ASP A 61 -27.58 4.79 14.55
N HIS A 62 -28.22 4.61 13.39
CA HIS A 62 -27.55 4.14 12.17
C HIS A 62 -26.43 5.08 11.71
N GLU A 63 -26.67 6.40 11.72
CA GLU A 63 -25.64 7.39 11.36
C GLU A 63 -24.50 7.47 12.38
N LYS A 64 -24.80 7.35 13.69
CA LYS A 64 -23.75 7.26 14.73
C LYS A 64 -22.85 6.05 14.53
N VAL A 65 -23.43 4.90 14.19
CA VAL A 65 -22.67 3.68 13.93
C VAL A 65 -21.78 3.85 12.70
N LYS A 66 -22.32 4.35 11.57
CA LYS A 66 -21.52 4.64 10.36
C LYS A 66 -20.30 5.52 10.65
N SER A 67 -20.51 6.63 11.37
CA SER A 67 -19.42 7.55 11.74
C SER A 67 -18.33 6.85 12.57
N HIS A 68 -18.72 5.96 13.48
CA HIS A 68 -17.77 5.19 14.28
C HIS A 68 -16.95 4.19 13.45
N PHE A 69 -17.60 3.46 12.54
CA PHE A 69 -16.90 2.56 11.61
C PHE A 69 -15.95 3.33 10.67
N ILE A 70 -16.32 4.53 10.22
CA ILE A 70 -15.42 5.43 9.48
C ILE A 70 -14.19 5.80 10.33
N GLY A 71 -14.39 6.13 11.61
CA GLY A 71 -13.29 6.41 12.53
C GLY A 71 -12.33 5.23 12.69
N PHE A 72 -12.86 4.00 12.79
CA PHE A 72 -12.03 2.80 12.84
C PHE A 72 -11.34 2.49 11.52
N LEU A 73 -12.00 2.69 10.38
CA LEU A 73 -11.39 2.53 9.06
C LEU A 73 -10.17 3.46 8.95
N ARG A 74 -10.32 4.74 9.29
CA ARG A 74 -9.22 5.72 9.31
C ARG A 74 -8.06 5.28 10.21
N GLU A 75 -8.35 4.80 11.43
CA GLU A 75 -7.31 4.34 12.35
C GLU A 75 -6.57 3.08 11.85
N ASN A 76 -7.31 2.11 11.28
CA ASN A 76 -6.69 0.91 10.72
C ASN A 76 -5.87 1.23 9.46
N LEU A 77 -6.30 2.19 8.64
CA LEU A 77 -5.51 2.70 7.52
C LEU A 77 -4.20 3.33 8.00
N ARG A 78 -4.25 4.23 8.99
CA ARG A 78 -3.06 4.88 9.58
C ARG A 78 -2.08 3.87 10.18
N THR A 79 -2.60 2.87 10.88
CA THR A 79 -1.79 1.80 11.51
C THR A 79 -1.40 0.70 10.53
N ARG A 80 -1.85 0.77 9.27
CA ARG A 80 -1.61 -0.22 8.20
C ARG A 80 -2.11 -1.63 8.55
N ASN A 81 -3.16 -1.72 9.35
CA ASN A 81 -3.86 -2.97 9.63
C ASN A 81 -4.81 -3.30 8.47
N THR A 82 -4.29 -3.97 7.43
CA THR A 82 -5.02 -4.29 6.20
C THR A 82 -6.28 -5.12 6.45
N GLU A 83 -6.19 -6.15 7.30
CA GLU A 83 -7.31 -7.04 7.61
C GLU A 83 -8.43 -6.30 8.37
N GLY A 84 -8.03 -5.52 9.38
CA GLY A 84 -8.97 -4.68 10.13
C GLY A 84 -9.65 -3.65 9.24
N ALA A 85 -8.87 -2.92 8.42
CA ALA A 85 -9.40 -1.92 7.50
C ALA A 85 -10.35 -2.52 6.47
N ARG A 86 -10.00 -3.67 5.88
CA ARG A 86 -10.85 -4.38 4.91
C ARG A 86 -12.17 -4.82 5.54
N THR A 87 -12.11 -5.37 6.75
CA THR A 87 -13.31 -5.75 7.50
C THR A 87 -14.21 -4.55 7.76
N MET A 88 -13.65 -3.41 8.18
CA MET A 88 -14.44 -2.19 8.40
C MET A 88 -15.05 -1.65 7.11
N LEU A 89 -14.29 -1.64 6.01
CA LEU A 89 -14.79 -1.22 4.69
C LEU A 89 -15.99 -2.08 4.25
N ASN A 90 -15.86 -3.39 4.32
CA ASN A 90 -16.94 -4.31 3.93
C ASN A 90 -18.21 -4.11 4.79
N ASN A 91 -18.04 -3.84 6.08
CA ASN A 91 -19.18 -3.54 6.97
C ASN A 91 -19.85 -2.20 6.61
N LEU A 92 -19.07 -1.17 6.30
CA LEU A 92 -19.59 0.12 5.83
C LEU A 92 -20.38 0.00 4.51
N ILE A 93 -19.89 -0.83 3.58
CA ILE A 93 -20.59 -1.11 2.31
C ILE A 93 -21.92 -1.83 2.59
N LYS A 94 -21.93 -2.87 3.44
CA LYS A 94 -23.17 -3.57 3.85
C LYS A 94 -24.18 -2.66 4.53
N MET A 95 -23.72 -1.61 5.21
CA MET A 95 -24.55 -0.57 5.83
C MET A 95 -25.01 0.52 4.85
N ASN A 96 -24.80 0.34 3.55
CA ASN A 96 -25.13 1.29 2.49
C ASN A 96 -24.55 2.70 2.75
N VAL A 97 -23.32 2.77 3.26
CA VAL A 97 -22.57 4.04 3.26
C VAL A 97 -22.20 4.40 1.83
N ASN A 98 -22.31 5.68 1.47
CA ASN A 98 -22.01 6.14 0.12
C ASN A 98 -20.54 5.87 -0.21
N ASN A 99 -20.28 5.19 -1.33
CA ASN A 99 -18.93 4.88 -1.79
C ASN A 99 -18.07 6.14 -1.97
N GLN A 100 -18.66 7.27 -2.35
CA GLN A 100 -17.95 8.54 -2.48
C GLN A 100 -17.47 9.07 -1.13
N ASP A 101 -18.26 8.94 -0.07
CA ASP A 101 -17.86 9.36 1.28
C ASP A 101 -16.72 8.47 1.79
N LEU A 102 -16.81 7.16 1.55
CA LEU A 102 -15.73 6.22 1.87
C LEU A 102 -14.45 6.54 1.09
N LYS A 103 -14.58 6.85 -0.20
CA LYS A 103 -13.44 7.25 -1.05
C LYS A 103 -12.77 8.52 -0.54
N THR A 104 -13.55 9.52 -0.11
CA THR A 104 -13.02 10.73 0.51
C THR A 104 -12.19 10.40 1.77
N VAL A 105 -12.72 9.56 2.65
CA VAL A 105 -11.99 9.12 3.86
C VAL A 105 -10.67 8.44 3.50
N PHE A 106 -10.67 7.59 2.47
CA PHE A 106 -9.46 6.94 1.98
C PHE A 106 -8.44 7.95 1.47
N ASN A 107 -8.84 8.87 0.60
CA ASN A 107 -7.93 9.87 0.02
C ASN A 107 -7.34 10.79 1.09
N GLU A 108 -8.16 11.32 2.00
CA GLU A 108 -7.67 12.14 3.12
C GLU A 108 -6.65 11.37 3.98
N THR A 109 -6.92 10.10 4.26
CA THR A 109 -6.01 9.29 5.08
C THR A 109 -4.74 8.92 4.31
N LEU A 110 -4.84 8.70 3.00
CA LEU A 110 -3.68 8.49 2.12
C LEU A 110 -2.77 9.71 2.11
N ASP A 111 -3.32 10.92 1.99
CA ASP A 111 -2.57 12.16 2.04
C ASP A 111 -1.84 12.33 3.39
N GLU A 112 -2.52 12.08 4.50
CA GLU A 112 -1.91 12.08 5.84
C GLU A 112 -0.77 11.07 5.97
N ILE A 113 -0.95 9.85 5.43
CA ILE A 113 0.09 8.82 5.45
C ILE A 113 1.28 9.24 4.57
N LEU A 114 1.03 9.81 3.39
CA LEU A 114 2.09 10.25 2.49
C LEU A 114 2.89 11.43 3.07
N ASP A 115 2.22 12.37 3.72
CA ASP A 115 2.86 13.50 4.40
C ASP A 115 3.72 13.02 5.59
N SER A 116 3.15 12.18 6.46
CA SER A 116 3.86 11.62 7.62
C SER A 116 5.02 10.69 7.24
N THR A 117 5.01 10.13 6.03
CA THR A 117 6.06 9.26 5.49
C THR A 117 6.98 9.95 4.48
N SER A 118 6.87 11.28 4.30
CA SER A 118 7.67 12.07 3.36
C SER A 118 9.18 11.88 3.50
N LYS A 119 9.66 11.64 4.72
CA LYS A 119 11.10 11.41 5.02
C LYS A 119 11.58 9.99 4.74
N LEU A 120 10.68 9.05 4.46
CA LEU A 120 11.03 7.66 4.18
C LEU A 120 11.51 7.52 2.72
N ARG A 121 12.33 6.49 2.47
CA ARG A 121 12.80 6.16 1.12
C ARG A 121 11.60 5.80 0.22
N ALA A 122 11.70 6.14 -1.06
CA ALA A 122 10.65 5.87 -2.06
C ALA A 122 10.16 4.41 -2.07
N PRO A 123 11.03 3.36 -2.02
CA PRO A 123 10.55 1.97 -1.99
C PRO A 123 9.65 1.67 -0.80
N VAL A 124 9.91 2.28 0.36
CA VAL A 124 9.10 2.09 1.57
C VAL A 124 7.74 2.74 1.41
N ARG A 125 7.70 3.96 0.89
CA ARG A 125 6.44 4.70 0.63
C ARG A 125 5.57 3.95 -0.37
N ILE A 126 6.18 3.43 -1.44
CA ILE A 126 5.51 2.60 -2.45
C ILE A 126 4.97 1.29 -1.84
N SER A 127 5.73 0.61 -0.98
CA SER A 127 5.25 -0.58 -0.28
C SER A 127 4.05 -0.30 0.65
N ILE A 128 3.99 0.89 1.25
CA ILE A 128 2.84 1.33 2.06
C ILE A 128 1.61 1.52 1.16
N LEU A 129 1.76 2.19 0.01
CA LEU A 129 0.70 2.36 -0.97
C LEU A 129 0.14 1.02 -1.48
N GLU A 130 1.02 0.07 -1.80
CA GLU A 130 0.64 -1.30 -2.17
C GLU A 130 -0.16 -2.01 -1.06
N THR A 131 0.23 -1.79 0.20
CA THR A 131 -0.46 -2.37 1.37
C THR A 131 -1.87 -1.79 1.50
N ILE A 132 -2.05 -0.52 1.21
CA ILE A 132 -3.36 0.16 1.24
C ILE A 132 -4.22 -0.28 0.05
N ARG A 133 -3.62 -0.46 -1.14
CA ARG A 133 -4.33 -0.98 -2.32
C ARG A 133 -5.02 -2.31 -2.06
N LYS A 134 -4.38 -3.18 -1.29
CA LYS A 134 -4.96 -4.49 -0.89
C LYS A 134 -6.20 -4.36 -0.02
N ILE A 135 -6.51 -3.20 0.56
CA ILE A 135 -7.71 -3.03 1.38
C ILE A 135 -8.96 -3.06 0.50
N ASP A 136 -8.91 -2.45 -0.69
CA ASP A 136 -9.98 -2.46 -1.70
C ASP A 136 -9.66 -3.47 -2.82
N GLU A 137 -9.49 -4.76 -2.43
CA GLU A 137 -9.04 -5.83 -3.35
C GLU A 137 -10.00 -6.05 -4.54
N GLU A 138 -11.30 -5.85 -4.32
CA GLU A 138 -12.34 -5.95 -5.36
C GLU A 138 -12.52 -4.62 -6.14
N ASP A 139 -11.72 -3.60 -5.84
CA ASP A 139 -11.74 -2.25 -6.43
C ASP A 139 -13.13 -1.57 -6.38
N ILE A 140 -13.89 -1.80 -5.31
CA ILE A 140 -15.26 -1.30 -5.11
C ILE A 140 -15.26 0.23 -5.01
N LEU A 141 -14.22 0.81 -4.43
CA LEU A 141 -14.05 2.27 -4.31
C LEU A 141 -13.26 2.85 -5.49
N CYS A 142 -12.81 2.02 -6.43
CA CYS A 142 -11.98 2.38 -7.56
C CYS A 142 -10.73 3.16 -7.12
N LEU A 143 -10.03 2.64 -6.11
CA LEU A 143 -8.82 3.25 -5.55
C LEU A 143 -7.55 2.83 -6.31
N SER A 144 -7.61 1.74 -7.07
CA SER A 144 -6.45 1.16 -7.75
C SER A 144 -5.75 2.15 -8.68
N LEU A 145 -6.53 2.93 -9.45
CA LEU A 145 -5.97 3.95 -10.34
C LEU A 145 -5.31 5.09 -9.57
N HIS A 146 -5.95 5.59 -8.52
CA HIS A 146 -5.41 6.70 -7.74
C HIS A 146 -4.10 6.31 -7.05
N ILE A 147 -4.03 5.11 -6.47
CA ILE A 147 -2.80 4.60 -5.84
C ILE A 147 -1.70 4.43 -6.89
N LYS A 148 -2.03 3.92 -8.08
CA LYS A 148 -1.09 3.79 -9.19
C LYS A 148 -0.53 5.14 -9.62
N ASP A 149 -1.38 6.17 -9.70
CA ASP A 149 -0.93 7.54 -10.04
C ASP A 149 0.06 8.08 -9.00
N LEU A 150 -0.24 7.87 -7.71
CA LEU A 150 0.67 8.25 -6.60
C LEU A 150 2.00 7.50 -6.67
N GLU A 151 1.99 6.19 -6.93
CA GLU A 151 3.22 5.39 -7.12
C GLU A 151 4.07 5.92 -8.28
N LEU A 152 3.43 6.25 -9.40
CA LEU A 152 4.11 6.82 -10.57
C LEU A 152 4.69 8.20 -10.28
N ASP A 153 4.00 9.04 -9.50
CA ASP A 153 4.51 10.35 -9.13
C ASP A 153 5.71 10.25 -8.18
N LEU A 154 5.69 9.32 -7.22
CA LEU A 154 6.87 9.03 -6.37
C LEU A 154 8.06 8.54 -7.20
N ILE A 155 7.82 7.72 -8.22
CA ILE A 155 8.86 7.27 -9.15
C ILE A 155 9.42 8.44 -9.96
N LYS A 156 8.55 9.32 -10.49
CA LYS A 156 8.98 10.50 -11.23
C LYS A 156 9.85 11.42 -10.37
N GLU A 157 9.44 11.68 -9.13
CA GLU A 157 10.21 12.46 -8.15
C GLU A 157 11.60 11.84 -7.93
N LEU A 158 11.65 10.52 -7.69
CA LEU A 158 12.91 9.79 -7.51
C LEU A 158 13.84 9.93 -8.73
N ILE A 159 13.29 9.85 -9.95
CA ILE A 159 14.06 9.96 -11.21
C ILE A 159 14.55 11.40 -11.45
N GLN A 160 13.78 12.42 -11.08
CA GLN A 160 14.15 13.82 -11.29
C GLN A 160 15.36 14.27 -10.45
N HIS A 161 15.60 13.61 -9.31
CA HIS A 161 16.67 13.96 -8.37
C HIS A 161 17.91 13.05 -8.45
N VAL A 162 18.10 12.33 -9.57
CA VAL A 162 19.26 11.43 -9.71
C VAL A 162 20.57 12.21 -9.80
N ASP A 163 21.44 11.99 -8.81
CA ASP A 163 22.84 12.40 -8.88
C ASP A 163 23.65 11.38 -9.70
N VAL A 164 24.38 11.87 -10.69
CA VAL A 164 25.21 11.10 -11.62
C VAL A 164 26.57 10.68 -11.03
N ASN A 165 26.82 10.93 -9.74
CA ASN A 165 27.95 10.37 -9.02
C ASN A 165 27.81 8.83 -8.91
N PRO A 166 28.87 8.03 -9.11
CA PRO A 166 28.78 6.56 -9.06
C PRO A 166 28.20 5.98 -7.76
N LYS A 167 28.48 6.59 -6.60
CA LYS A 167 27.89 6.13 -5.32
C LYS A 167 26.39 6.43 -5.26
N ALA A 168 25.98 7.60 -5.74
CA ALA A 168 24.58 7.98 -5.78
C ALA A 168 23.79 7.14 -6.81
N LEU A 169 24.39 6.87 -7.96
CA LEU A 169 23.83 5.96 -8.97
C LEU A 169 23.67 4.53 -8.42
N ASP A 170 24.65 3.98 -7.69
CA ASP A 170 24.53 2.64 -7.09
C ASP A 170 23.35 2.58 -6.10
N LYS A 171 23.19 3.62 -5.28
CA LYS A 171 22.06 3.75 -4.36
C LYS A 171 20.72 3.85 -5.10
N PHE A 172 20.64 4.74 -6.09
CA PHE A 172 19.43 4.93 -6.91
C PHE A 172 19.03 3.65 -7.64
N LEU A 173 19.97 2.93 -8.26
CA LEU A 173 19.72 1.65 -8.93
C LEU A 173 19.24 0.58 -7.94
N GLY A 174 19.76 0.60 -6.72
CA GLY A 174 19.24 -0.20 -5.61
C GLY A 174 17.77 0.10 -5.31
N GLU A 175 17.40 1.38 -5.17
CA GLU A 175 16.02 1.80 -4.90
C GLU A 175 15.08 1.44 -6.07
N ILE A 176 15.48 1.67 -7.32
CA ILE A 176 14.70 1.28 -8.51
C ILE A 176 14.50 -0.24 -8.57
N THR A 177 15.54 -1.02 -8.26
CA THR A 177 15.45 -2.49 -8.22
C THR A 177 14.50 -2.95 -7.11
N GLU A 178 14.58 -2.34 -5.92
CA GLU A 178 13.70 -2.62 -4.78
C GLU A 178 12.23 -2.34 -5.12
N ILE A 179 11.95 -1.22 -5.80
CA ILE A 179 10.60 -0.87 -6.28
C ILE A 179 10.12 -1.90 -7.30
N GLY A 180 10.95 -2.19 -8.33
CA GLY A 180 10.60 -3.14 -9.38
C GLY A 180 10.30 -4.53 -8.82
N VAL A 181 11.07 -5.00 -7.84
CA VAL A 181 10.81 -6.30 -7.18
C VAL A 181 9.53 -6.28 -6.35
N THR A 182 9.27 -5.17 -5.64
CA THR A 182 8.09 -5.04 -4.78
C THR A 182 6.81 -4.99 -5.59
N ILE A 183 6.83 -4.30 -6.74
CA ILE A 183 5.65 -4.05 -7.55
C ILE A 183 5.92 -4.45 -9.00
N ASN A 184 5.53 -5.69 -9.32
CA ASN A 184 5.88 -6.32 -10.60
C ASN A 184 5.35 -5.53 -11.82
N HIS A 185 4.18 -4.89 -11.71
CA HIS A 185 3.60 -4.11 -12.81
C HIS A 185 4.34 -2.77 -13.07
N LEU A 186 5.17 -2.31 -12.13
CA LEU A 186 6.04 -1.14 -12.33
C LEU A 186 7.38 -1.50 -12.98
N LYS A 187 7.74 -2.80 -13.07
CA LYS A 187 9.01 -3.22 -13.69
C LYS A 187 9.14 -2.76 -15.13
N GLU A 188 8.06 -2.83 -15.91
CA GLU A 188 8.08 -2.38 -17.31
C GLU A 188 8.33 -0.88 -17.40
N HIS A 189 7.67 -0.08 -16.56
CA HIS A 189 7.86 1.37 -16.51
C HIS A 189 9.27 1.77 -16.05
N LEU A 190 9.88 0.98 -15.18
CA LEU A 190 11.21 1.23 -14.64
C LEU A 190 12.34 0.69 -15.52
N ARG A 191 12.02 -0.18 -16.50
CA ARG A 191 12.99 -0.89 -17.33
C ARG A 191 13.95 0.04 -18.05
N ASP A 192 13.42 1.00 -18.80
CA ASP A 192 14.24 1.90 -19.62
C ASP A 192 15.10 2.83 -18.76
N VAL A 193 14.52 3.30 -17.66
CA VAL A 193 15.21 4.11 -16.64
C VAL A 193 16.36 3.31 -16.04
N TYR A 194 16.08 2.11 -15.55
CA TYR A 194 17.08 1.20 -15.00
C TYR A 194 18.22 0.94 -15.99
N CYS A 195 17.90 0.52 -17.22
CA CYS A 195 18.91 0.25 -18.25
C CYS A 195 19.78 1.48 -18.55
N LYS A 196 19.19 2.66 -18.69
CA LYS A 196 19.93 3.91 -18.92
C LYS A 196 20.92 4.21 -17.79
N TYR A 197 20.47 4.17 -16.54
CA TYR A 197 21.31 4.53 -15.41
C TYR A 197 22.32 3.43 -15.02
N GLU A 198 22.00 2.15 -15.25
CA GLU A 198 22.92 1.04 -15.01
C GLU A 198 24.12 1.11 -15.97
N LYS A 199 23.89 1.41 -17.25
CA LYS A 199 24.98 1.65 -18.22
C LYS A 199 25.84 2.84 -17.81
N MET A 200 25.23 3.94 -17.37
CA MET A 200 25.93 5.13 -16.92
C MET A 200 26.76 4.87 -15.65
N TYR A 201 26.20 4.14 -14.69
CA TYR A 201 26.90 3.68 -13.49
C TYR A 201 28.11 2.85 -13.88
N PHE A 202 27.93 1.85 -14.75
CA PHE A 202 29.00 0.96 -15.19
C PHE A 202 30.14 1.74 -15.82
N GLU A 203 29.84 2.62 -16.77
CA GLU A 203 30.88 3.41 -17.45
C GLU A 203 31.69 4.28 -16.49
N LYS A 204 31.04 4.89 -15.51
CA LYS A 204 31.71 5.75 -14.53
C LYS A 204 32.50 4.92 -13.51
N ALA A 205 31.98 3.78 -13.08
CA ALA A 205 32.69 2.84 -12.22
C ALA A 205 33.99 2.37 -12.90
N LEU A 206 33.91 1.99 -14.17
CA LEU A 206 35.08 1.62 -14.97
C LEU A 206 36.12 2.75 -15.06
N ARG A 207 35.69 4.01 -15.24
CA ARG A 207 36.62 5.16 -15.25
C ARG A 207 37.33 5.38 -13.91
N ILE A 208 36.67 5.07 -12.80
CA ILE A 208 37.30 5.13 -11.47
C ILE A 208 38.33 4.02 -11.35
N ILE A 209 37.97 2.79 -11.72
CA ILE A 209 38.85 1.62 -11.65
C ILE A 209 40.11 1.83 -12.51
N GLN A 210 39.95 2.33 -13.74
CA GLN A 210 41.09 2.65 -14.62
C GLN A 210 42.08 3.66 -14.02
N LYS A 211 41.62 4.54 -13.14
CA LYS A 211 42.45 5.54 -12.45
C LYS A 211 42.97 5.06 -11.09
N GLY A 212 42.51 3.90 -10.64
CA GLY A 212 42.86 3.29 -9.35
C GLY A 212 44.15 2.50 -9.40
N ASP A 213 44.28 1.55 -8.47
CA ASP A 213 45.45 0.67 -8.37
C ASP A 213 45.43 -0.35 -9.54
N PRO A 214 46.48 -0.39 -10.38
CA PRO A 214 46.59 -1.37 -11.47
C PRO A 214 46.51 -2.83 -11.02
N ASN A 215 46.88 -3.14 -9.77
CA ASN A 215 46.93 -4.51 -9.27
C ASN A 215 45.54 -5.05 -8.86
N THR A 216 44.55 -4.18 -8.64
CA THR A 216 43.19 -4.57 -8.22
C THR A 216 42.16 -4.44 -9.34
N VAL A 217 42.56 -3.97 -10.54
CA VAL A 217 41.65 -3.66 -11.66
C VAL A 217 40.73 -4.84 -11.99
N LEU A 218 41.29 -6.05 -12.11
CA LEU A 218 40.49 -7.24 -12.43
C LEU A 218 39.44 -7.51 -11.34
N GLU A 219 39.86 -7.50 -10.06
CA GLU A 219 38.97 -7.76 -8.92
C GLU A 219 37.85 -6.70 -8.82
N ASP A 220 38.18 -5.44 -9.03
CA ASP A 220 37.22 -4.34 -8.97
C ASP A 220 36.20 -4.40 -10.13
N VAL A 221 36.66 -4.72 -11.34
CA VAL A 221 35.79 -4.93 -12.52
C VAL A 221 34.83 -6.08 -12.25
N VAL A 222 35.35 -7.21 -11.75
CA VAL A 222 34.58 -8.39 -11.39
C VAL A 222 33.53 -8.07 -10.33
N CYS A 223 33.87 -7.30 -9.31
CA CYS A 223 32.93 -6.86 -8.27
C CYS A 223 31.78 -6.03 -8.85
N VAL A 224 32.07 -5.09 -9.74
CA VAL A 224 31.05 -4.25 -10.39
C VAL A 224 30.12 -5.11 -11.26
N ILE A 225 30.67 -6.04 -12.04
CA ILE A 225 29.88 -6.91 -12.91
C ILE A 225 28.94 -7.81 -12.11
N HIS A 226 29.42 -8.41 -11.00
CA HIS A 226 28.57 -9.23 -10.14
C HIS A 226 27.38 -8.44 -9.58
N LYS A 227 27.58 -7.16 -9.20
CA LYS A 227 26.47 -6.29 -8.78
C LYS A 227 25.47 -6.08 -9.91
N ILE A 228 25.95 -5.77 -11.12
CA ILE A 228 25.09 -5.56 -12.29
C ILE A 228 24.32 -6.83 -12.64
N LYS A 229 24.99 -7.99 -12.69
CA LYS A 229 24.38 -9.31 -12.95
C LYS A 229 23.24 -9.59 -11.98
N ARG A 230 23.46 -9.34 -10.69
CA ARG A 230 22.42 -9.52 -9.66
C ARG A 230 21.21 -8.62 -9.90
N ARG A 231 21.42 -7.32 -10.16
CA ARG A 231 20.30 -6.38 -10.41
C ARG A 231 19.57 -6.68 -11.71
N ASN A 232 20.31 -7.02 -12.77
CA ASN A 232 19.77 -7.42 -14.06
C ASN A 232 18.84 -8.63 -13.92
N ASN A 233 19.25 -9.66 -13.17
CA ASN A 233 18.40 -10.82 -12.90
C ASN A 233 17.09 -10.44 -12.18
N LEU A 234 17.15 -9.53 -11.20
CA LEU A 234 15.96 -9.06 -10.47
C LEU A 234 15.01 -8.24 -11.35
N MET A 235 15.57 -7.44 -12.25
CA MET A 235 14.85 -6.58 -13.19
C MET A 235 14.46 -7.28 -14.50
N GLY A 236 14.83 -8.55 -14.68
CA GLY A 236 14.60 -9.29 -15.92
C GLY A 236 15.28 -8.66 -17.15
N GLN A 237 16.47 -8.09 -16.96
CA GLN A 237 17.23 -7.42 -18.01
C GLN A 237 18.48 -8.22 -18.38
N ASP A 238 18.79 -8.24 -19.67
CA ASP A 238 20.09 -8.68 -20.15
C ASP A 238 20.83 -7.48 -20.72
N GLN A 239 21.98 -7.16 -20.12
CA GLN A 239 22.88 -6.11 -20.59
C GLN A 239 24.31 -6.64 -20.74
N PHE A 240 24.49 -7.97 -20.81
CA PHE A 240 25.80 -8.59 -20.78
C PHE A 240 26.64 -8.26 -22.02
N ASP A 241 26.03 -8.24 -23.21
CA ASP A 241 26.73 -7.84 -24.44
C ASP A 241 27.28 -6.42 -24.35
N TYR A 242 26.49 -5.47 -23.83
CA TYR A 242 26.93 -4.09 -23.63
C TYR A 242 28.10 -4.01 -22.64
N ILE A 243 28.00 -4.72 -21.51
CA ILE A 243 29.05 -4.78 -20.49
C ILE A 243 30.35 -5.32 -21.11
N LYS A 244 30.22 -6.43 -21.85
CA LYS A 244 31.30 -7.08 -22.58
C LYS A 244 32.00 -6.11 -23.52
N THR A 245 31.27 -5.55 -24.49
CA THR A 245 31.82 -4.59 -25.47
C THR A 245 32.48 -3.40 -24.79
N THR A 246 31.87 -2.84 -23.73
CA THR A 246 32.43 -1.67 -23.04
C THR A 246 33.77 -1.97 -22.35
N VAL A 247 33.96 -3.16 -21.79
CA VAL A 247 35.23 -3.58 -21.18
C VAL A 247 36.32 -3.74 -22.23
N TYR A 248 35.99 -4.35 -23.38
CA TYR A 248 36.90 -4.50 -24.53
C TYR A 248 37.32 -3.14 -25.09
N ASP A 249 36.35 -2.28 -25.43
CA ASP A 249 36.60 -0.99 -26.08
C ASP A 249 37.46 -0.08 -25.22
N LYS A 250 37.26 -0.12 -23.90
CA LYS A 250 38.04 0.66 -22.93
C LYS A 250 39.39 0.06 -22.59
N LYS A 251 39.74 -1.11 -23.13
CA LYS A 251 41.01 -1.82 -22.92
C LYS A 251 41.40 -1.90 -21.44
N ILE A 252 40.42 -2.21 -20.59
CA ILE A 252 40.61 -2.23 -19.13
C ILE A 252 41.42 -3.44 -18.70
N LEU A 253 41.11 -4.58 -19.31
CA LEU A 253 41.88 -5.81 -19.16
C LEU A 253 43.03 -5.77 -20.16
N LYS A 254 44.23 -6.14 -19.70
CA LYS A 254 45.49 -6.00 -20.43
C LYS A 254 46.03 -7.32 -20.94
N THR A 255 45.70 -8.43 -20.28
CA THR A 255 46.17 -9.76 -20.66
C THR A 255 45.04 -10.62 -21.23
N GLU A 256 45.40 -11.57 -22.09
CA GLU A 256 44.46 -12.55 -22.64
C GLU A 256 43.84 -13.43 -21.55
N GLU A 257 44.60 -13.74 -20.49
CA GLU A 257 44.14 -14.49 -19.32
C GLU A 257 43.05 -13.74 -18.53
N GLU A 258 43.22 -12.42 -18.34
CA GLU A 258 42.21 -11.56 -17.71
C GLU A 258 40.91 -11.55 -18.53
N TYR A 259 41.01 -11.48 -19.86
CA TYR A 259 39.86 -11.55 -20.75
C TYR A 259 39.16 -12.90 -20.70
N LEU A 260 39.90 -14.01 -20.75
CA LEU A 260 39.37 -15.37 -20.65
C LEU A 260 38.68 -15.61 -19.30
N PHE A 261 39.24 -15.07 -18.20
CA PHE A 261 38.61 -15.11 -16.89
C PHE A 261 37.30 -14.31 -16.87
N PHE A 262 37.32 -13.10 -17.42
CA PHE A 262 36.15 -12.23 -17.53
C PHE A 262 35.02 -12.88 -18.33
N GLU A 263 35.29 -13.49 -19.48
CA GLU A 263 34.26 -14.16 -20.30
C GLU A 263 33.58 -15.31 -19.56
N LYS A 264 34.34 -16.10 -18.79
CA LYS A 264 33.81 -17.21 -18.01
C LYS A 264 32.80 -16.79 -16.94
N MET A 265 32.76 -15.52 -16.55
CA MET A 265 31.78 -15.05 -15.56
C MET A 265 30.35 -14.89 -16.10
N PHE A 266 30.18 -14.90 -17.42
CA PHE A 266 28.89 -14.71 -18.08
C PHE A 266 28.22 -16.03 -18.47
N TYR A 267 28.93 -17.15 -18.40
CA TYR A 267 28.43 -18.52 -18.61
C TYR A 267 28.18 -19.24 -17.27
#